data_AF-A0A5D4S581-F1
#
_entry.id   AF-A0A5D4S581-F1
#
_cell.length_a   1.000
_cell.length_b   1.000
_cell.length_c   1.000
_cell.angle_alpha   90.00
_cell.angle_beta   90.00
_cell.angle_gamma   90.00
#
_symmetry.space_group_name_H-M   'P 1'
#
loop_
_entity.id
_entity.type
_entity.pdbx_description
1 polymer ?
#
loop_
_entity_poly.entity_id
_entity_poly.type
_entity_poly.pdbx_seq_one_letter_code
_entity_poly.pdbx_strand_id
1 'polypeptide(L)'
;MGYRGVRKGNGCMVMAYTKPESKQFQKSFEKYAKDQVKKQGWDIENTRNIHHYMDCVFYFDRTDKDSQNYFKVMCDVLNGIAYIDDKTILTRTHEQYYDSSNPRIEITIKPVEYRGIFNSEVHMNHFEKKCRDCKRFGRNCSILKKAKEGRIQEEINDEFECSKYNPINK
;
A
#
# COMPACT_ATOMS: atom_id res chain seq x y z
N MET A 1 -8.40 20.39 -1.04
CA MET A 1 -7.74 20.89 -2.29
C MET A 1 -8.39 22.19 -2.72
N GLY A 2 -7.67 23.04 -3.46
CA GLY A 2 -8.25 24.18 -4.20
C GLY A 2 -8.07 23.97 -5.70
N TYR A 3 -8.85 24.67 -6.52
CA TYR A 3 -8.75 24.62 -7.98
C TYR A 3 -8.52 26.03 -8.51
N ARG A 4 -7.59 26.17 -9.46
CA ARG A 4 -7.33 27.44 -10.13
C ARG A 4 -7.29 27.24 -11.64
N GLY A 5 -7.87 28.18 -12.38
CA GLY A 5 -7.69 28.26 -13.82
C GLY A 5 -6.27 28.71 -14.15
N VAL A 6 -5.60 28.01 -15.06
CA VAL A 6 -4.28 28.36 -15.58
C VAL A 6 -4.34 28.34 -17.10
N ARG A 7 -3.90 29.43 -17.75
CA ARG A 7 -3.70 29.46 -19.19
C ARG A 7 -2.42 28.71 -19.55
N LYS A 8 -2.53 27.73 -20.45
CA LYS A 8 -1.38 27.04 -21.05
C LYS A 8 -1.56 27.03 -22.57
N GLY A 9 -0.78 27.85 -23.27
CA GLY A 9 -0.99 28.11 -24.70
C GLY A 9 -2.35 28.78 -24.96
N ASN A 10 -3.08 28.30 -25.97
CA ASN A 10 -4.40 28.82 -26.34
C ASN A 10 -5.56 28.24 -25.49
N GLY A 11 -5.28 27.36 -24.52
CA GLY A 11 -6.30 26.73 -23.68
C GLY A 11 -6.28 27.20 -22.22
N CYS A 12 -7.44 27.13 -21.55
CA CYS A 12 -7.56 27.22 -20.09
C CYS A 12 -7.65 25.82 -19.50
N MET A 13 -6.81 25.50 -18.52
CA MET A 13 -6.87 24.26 -17.75
C MET A 13 -7.17 24.55 -16.28
N VAL A 14 -7.88 23.65 -15.62
CA VAL A 14 -8.07 23.71 -14.16
C VAL A 14 -6.94 22.91 -13.50
N MET A 15 -6.12 23.57 -12.69
CA MET A 15 -5.09 22.92 -11.90
C MET A 15 -5.49 22.87 -10.43
N ALA A 16 -5.39 21.67 -9.84
CA ALA A 16 -5.52 21.51 -8.39
C ALA A 16 -4.27 22.06 -7.68
N TYR A 17 -4.46 22.69 -6.52
CA TYR A 17 -3.36 23.13 -5.66
C TYR A 17 -3.67 22.86 -4.18
N THR A 18 -2.61 22.70 -3.39
CA THR A 18 -2.70 22.50 -1.93
C THR A 18 -2.90 23.85 -1.24
N LYS A 19 -3.97 23.98 -0.46
CA LYS A 19 -4.28 25.20 0.31
C LYS A 19 -3.19 25.44 1.39
N PRO A 20 -2.91 26.69 1.79
CA PRO A 20 -1.93 27.00 2.83
C PRO A 20 -2.16 26.26 4.15
N GLU A 21 -3.42 26.18 4.60
CA GLU A 21 -3.84 25.45 5.80
C GLU A 21 -3.46 23.96 5.71
N SER A 22 -3.69 23.33 4.55
CA SER A 22 -3.31 21.94 4.32
C SER A 22 -1.80 21.75 4.38
N LYS A 23 -1.00 22.72 3.90
CA LYS A 23 0.47 22.67 4.02
C LYS A 23 0.93 22.80 5.47
N GLN A 24 0.26 23.62 6.27
CA GLN A 24 0.58 23.76 7.69
C GLN A 24 0.27 22.48 8.45
N PHE A 25 -0.89 21.88 8.19
CA PHE A 25 -1.27 20.58 8.74
C PHE A 25 -0.29 19.48 8.33
N GLN A 26 0.12 19.43 7.06
CA GLN A 26 1.13 18.47 6.59
C GLN A 26 2.42 18.59 7.39
N LYS A 27 2.93 19.80 7.59
CA LYS A 27 4.18 20.03 8.37
C LYS A 27 4.03 19.62 9.84
N SER A 28 2.92 19.97 10.48
CA SER A 28 2.71 19.59 11.89
C SER A 28 2.55 18.08 12.04
N PHE A 29 1.83 17.44 11.11
CA PHE A 29 1.64 15.99 11.09
C PHE A 29 2.94 15.25 10.77
N GLU A 30 3.76 15.76 9.86
CA GLU A 30 5.08 15.19 9.52
C GLU A 30 6.00 15.12 10.74
N LYS A 31 6.08 16.24 11.49
CA LYS A 31 6.85 16.30 12.73
C LYS A 31 6.33 15.27 13.75
N TYR A 32 5.02 15.23 13.95
CA TYR A 32 4.39 14.29 14.87
C TYR A 32 4.67 12.83 14.47
N ALA A 33 4.53 12.49 13.18
CA ALA A 33 4.78 11.15 12.67
C ALA A 33 6.23 10.71 12.89
N LYS A 34 7.21 11.57 12.61
CA LYS A 34 8.64 11.30 12.87
C LYS A 34 8.91 11.02 14.35
N ASP A 35 8.31 11.82 15.24
CA ASP A 35 8.45 11.62 16.68
C ASP A 35 7.82 10.29 17.13
N GLN A 36 6.67 9.90 16.57
CA GLN A 36 6.01 8.63 16.89
C GLN A 36 6.79 7.41 16.41
N VAL A 37 7.28 7.43 15.16
CA VAL A 37 8.14 6.37 14.61
C VAL A 37 9.37 6.17 15.49
N LYS A 38 10.02 7.26 15.90
CA LYS A 38 11.19 7.21 16.79
C LYS A 38 10.84 6.62 18.16
N LYS A 39 9.74 7.06 18.78
CA LYS A 39 9.30 6.58 20.10
C LYS A 39 8.96 5.09 20.11
N GLN A 40 8.36 4.61 19.03
CA GLN A 40 7.96 3.21 18.89
C GLN A 40 9.12 2.30 18.43
N GLY A 41 10.26 2.87 18.04
CA GLY A 41 11.36 2.11 17.46
C GLY A 41 10.97 1.43 16.15
N TRP A 42 10.04 2.03 15.40
CA TRP A 42 9.51 1.46 14.18
C TRP A 42 10.57 1.41 13.09
N ASP A 43 10.83 0.20 12.56
CA ASP A 43 11.75 0.00 11.46
C ASP A 43 11.01 -0.01 10.12
N ILE A 44 11.23 1.06 9.36
CA ILE A 44 10.65 1.31 8.04
C ILE A 44 11.07 0.24 7.02
N GLU A 45 12.22 -0.42 7.20
CA GLU A 45 12.77 -1.37 6.23
C GLU A 45 11.90 -2.61 6.05
N ASN A 46 11.09 -2.94 7.05
CA ASN A 46 10.11 -4.02 6.98
C ASN A 46 9.05 -3.81 5.88
N THR A 47 8.85 -2.56 5.43
CA THR A 47 7.83 -2.19 4.44
C THR A 47 8.27 -2.30 2.97
N ARG A 48 9.52 -2.69 2.70
CA ARG A 48 10.14 -2.59 1.38
C ARG A 48 9.54 -3.52 0.32
N ASN A 49 9.35 -4.79 0.68
CA ASN A 49 9.14 -5.87 -0.31
C ASN A 49 7.75 -6.50 -0.23
N ILE A 50 6.95 -6.11 0.76
CA ILE A 50 5.67 -6.75 1.08
C ILE A 50 4.65 -5.64 1.25
N HIS A 51 3.43 -5.87 0.77
CA HIS A 51 2.35 -4.94 1.03
C HIS A 51 2.03 -4.91 2.53
N HIS A 52 1.58 -3.75 3.00
CA HIS A 52 1.16 -3.55 4.38
C HIS A 52 -0.24 -2.94 4.39
N TYR A 53 -1.07 -3.40 5.31
CA TYR A 53 -2.32 -2.72 5.63
C TYR A 53 -2.02 -1.52 6.50
N MET A 54 -2.61 -0.38 6.14
CA MET A 54 -2.70 0.81 6.98
C MET A 54 -4.15 0.93 7.43
N ASP A 55 -4.45 0.29 8.55
CA ASP A 55 -5.76 0.32 9.17
C ASP A 55 -5.86 1.61 10.01
N CYS A 56 -6.86 2.44 9.69
CA CYS A 56 -7.11 3.68 10.41
C CYS A 56 -8.45 3.64 11.14
N VAL A 57 -8.43 4.05 12.40
CA VAL A 57 -9.63 4.37 13.18
C VAL A 57 -9.69 5.88 13.36
N PHE A 58 -10.77 6.49 12.88
CA PHE A 58 -10.97 7.94 12.96
C PHE A 58 -11.89 8.29 14.13
N TYR A 59 -11.50 9.29 14.90
CA TYR A 59 -12.33 9.92 15.93
C TYR A 59 -12.51 11.38 15.54
N PHE A 60 -13.60 11.71 14.87
CA PHE A 60 -13.89 13.07 14.41
C PHE A 60 -14.61 13.88 15.48
N ASP A 61 -14.37 15.18 15.51
CA ASP A 61 -15.14 16.12 16.36
C ASP A 61 -16.58 16.36 15.87
N ARG A 62 -16.87 16.11 14.58
CA ARG A 62 -18.16 16.36 13.94
C ARG A 62 -18.50 15.31 12.90
N THR A 63 -19.80 15.17 12.61
CA THR A 63 -20.35 14.18 11.68
C THR A 63 -20.17 14.50 10.20
N ASP A 64 -19.90 15.76 9.85
CA ASP A 64 -19.75 16.23 8.46
C ASP A 64 -18.35 15.99 7.87
N LYS A 65 -17.45 15.34 8.62
CA LYS A 65 -16.07 15.09 8.19
C LYS A 65 -15.96 13.78 7.40
N ASP A 66 -15.06 13.82 6.40
CA ASP A 66 -14.79 12.71 5.49
C ASP A 66 -13.36 12.19 5.66
N SER A 67 -13.21 10.92 6.04
CA SER A 67 -11.92 10.27 6.24
C SER A 67 -11.08 10.18 4.96
N GLN A 68 -11.70 10.13 3.78
CA GLN A 68 -10.97 9.99 2.52
C GLN A 68 -10.09 11.21 2.24
N ASN A 69 -10.54 12.40 2.66
CA ASN A 69 -9.72 13.61 2.58
C ASN A 69 -8.49 13.56 3.50
N TYR A 70 -8.62 12.93 4.67
CA TYR A 70 -7.52 12.73 5.60
C TYR A 70 -6.51 11.73 5.05
N PHE A 71 -6.97 10.59 4.51
CA PHE A 71 -6.09 9.57 3.92
C PHE A 71 -5.13 10.17 2.89
N LYS A 72 -5.64 10.96 1.96
CA LYS A 72 -4.81 11.55 0.92
C LYS A 72 -3.65 12.37 1.50
N VAL A 73 -3.93 13.19 2.50
CA VAL A 73 -2.90 14.04 3.13
C VAL A 73 -1.97 13.23 4.02
N MET A 74 -2.51 12.27 4.77
CA MET A 74 -1.72 11.43 5.67
C MET A 74 -0.76 10.53 4.90
N CYS A 75 -1.23 9.90 3.81
CA CYS A 75 -0.39 9.03 3.00
C CYS A 75 0.74 9.79 2.31
N ASP A 76 0.48 11.00 1.83
CA ASP A 76 1.52 11.88 1.28
C ASP A 76 2.62 12.17 2.33
N VAL A 77 2.22 12.37 3.60
CA VAL A 77 3.16 12.71 4.68
C VAL A 77 3.91 11.50 5.21
N LEU A 78 3.23 10.36 5.39
CA LEU A 78 3.82 9.16 5.99
C LEU A 78 4.78 8.43 5.05
N ASN A 79 4.71 8.70 3.74
CA ASN A 79 5.62 8.16 2.75
C ASN A 79 7.07 8.60 3.03
N GLY A 80 7.98 7.62 3.14
CA GLY A 80 9.37 7.83 3.57
C GLY A 80 9.57 8.04 5.07
N ILE A 81 8.50 7.98 5.88
CA ILE A 81 8.57 8.12 7.35
C ILE A 81 8.13 6.82 8.03
N ALA A 82 6.93 6.33 7.71
CA ALA A 82 6.38 5.10 8.29
C ALA A 82 6.50 3.91 7.33
N TYR A 83 6.65 4.16 6.03
CA TYR A 83 6.87 3.14 5.00
C TYR A 83 7.70 3.72 3.85
N ILE A 84 8.40 2.86 3.11
CA ILE A 84 9.35 3.30 2.07
C ILE A 84 8.65 3.90 0.85
N ASP A 85 7.56 3.27 0.42
CA ASP A 85 6.88 3.59 -0.83
C ASP A 85 5.37 3.39 -0.64
N ASP A 86 4.57 4.35 -1.06
CA ASP A 86 3.11 4.31 -0.93
C ASP A 86 2.48 3.18 -1.76
N LYS A 87 3.16 2.70 -2.81
CA LYS A 87 2.71 1.55 -3.60
C LYS A 87 2.55 0.27 -2.78
N THR A 88 3.28 0.14 -1.67
CA THR A 88 3.20 -1.04 -0.81
C THR A 88 2.14 -0.90 0.28
N ILE A 89 1.45 0.25 0.36
CA ILE A 89 0.46 0.51 1.39
C ILE A 89 -0.96 0.36 0.87
N LEU A 90 -1.74 -0.40 1.62
CA LEU A 90 -3.14 -0.66 1.37
C LEU A 90 -3.96 0.03 2.46
N THR A 91 -4.47 1.22 2.13
CA THR A 91 -5.21 2.07 3.07
C THR A 91 -6.61 1.55 3.32
N ARG A 92 -7.04 1.56 4.59
CA ARG A 92 -8.35 1.06 5.01
C ARG A 92 -8.92 1.93 6.11
N THR A 93 -10.13 2.45 5.90
CA THR A 93 -10.94 2.94 7.02
C THR A 93 -11.45 1.70 7.74
N HIS A 94 -10.97 1.45 8.95
CA HIS A 94 -11.46 0.33 9.74
C HIS A 94 -12.74 0.73 10.48
N GLU A 95 -12.69 1.86 11.20
CA GLU A 95 -13.80 2.36 12.00
C GLU A 95 -13.82 3.90 11.98
N GLN A 96 -15.02 4.46 12.20
CA GLN A 96 -15.24 5.90 12.32
C GLN A 96 -16.14 6.17 13.53
N TYR A 97 -15.64 7.03 14.43
CA TYR A 97 -16.31 7.48 15.63
C TYR A 97 -16.37 9.01 15.67
N TYR A 98 -17.22 9.53 16.54
CA TYR A 98 -17.35 10.95 16.79
C TYR A 98 -17.05 11.26 18.26
N ASP A 99 -15.96 11.97 18.50
CA ASP A 99 -15.45 12.39 19.80
C ASP A 99 -15.00 13.86 19.72
N SER A 100 -15.91 14.77 20.06
CA SER A 100 -15.63 16.22 20.08
C SER A 100 -14.65 16.64 21.16
N SER A 101 -14.43 15.80 22.19
CA SER A 101 -13.53 16.12 23.30
C SER A 101 -12.08 15.77 22.99
N ASN A 102 -11.84 14.70 22.23
CA ASN A 102 -10.51 14.20 21.91
C ASN A 102 -10.43 13.64 20.48
N PRO A 103 -10.56 14.51 19.45
CA PRO A 103 -10.47 14.08 18.06
C PRO A 103 -9.05 13.61 17.73
N ARG A 104 -8.94 12.41 17.14
CA ARG A 104 -7.66 11.76 16.86
C ARG A 104 -7.80 10.75 15.72
N ILE A 105 -6.65 10.25 15.29
CA ILE A 105 -6.57 9.17 14.30
C ILE A 105 -5.59 8.14 14.84
N GLU A 106 -6.04 6.90 14.92
CA GLU A 106 -5.21 5.75 15.31
C GLU A 106 -4.85 4.99 14.04
N ILE A 107 -3.56 4.74 13.85
CA ILE A 107 -3.02 4.13 12.62
C ILE A 107 -2.27 2.87 13.03
N THR A 108 -2.64 1.76 12.42
CA THR A 108 -1.92 0.48 12.56
C THR A 108 -1.37 0.06 11.20
N ILE A 109 -0.04 -0.09 11.11
CA ILE A 109 0.63 -0.61 9.92
C ILE A 109 1.05 -2.05 10.21
N LYS A 110 0.57 -3.00 9.39
CA LYS A 110 0.89 -4.43 9.55
C LYS A 110 1.09 -5.11 8.20
N PRO A 111 1.99 -6.09 8.07
CA PRO A 111 2.21 -6.80 6.82
C PRO A 111 0.95 -7.57 6.40
N VAL A 112 0.74 -7.69 5.10
CA VAL A 112 -0.30 -8.59 4.56
C VAL A 112 0.13 -10.05 4.68
N GLU A 113 -0.85 -10.96 4.62
CA GLU A 113 -0.57 -12.40 4.62
C GLU A 113 -0.19 -12.92 3.22
N TYR A 114 -0.86 -12.41 2.17
CA TYR A 114 -0.65 -12.86 0.80
C TYR A 114 0.75 -12.50 0.27
N ARG A 115 1.21 -13.23 -0.75
CA ARG A 115 2.49 -12.98 -1.45
C ARG A 115 2.27 -13.11 -2.94
N GLY A 116 2.52 -12.05 -3.70
CA GLY A 116 2.21 -12.04 -5.14
C GLY A 116 0.73 -12.37 -5.38
N ILE A 117 0.46 -13.41 -6.18
CA ILE A 117 -0.90 -13.92 -6.41
C ILE A 117 -1.35 -14.96 -5.36
N PHE A 118 -0.46 -15.37 -4.45
CA PHE A 118 -0.69 -16.48 -3.53
C PHE A 118 -1.30 -16.02 -2.20
N ASN A 119 -2.24 -16.79 -1.66
CA ASN A 119 -2.95 -16.44 -0.41
C ASN A 119 -2.04 -16.32 0.81
N SER A 120 -0.89 -16.99 0.80
CA SER A 120 0.11 -16.88 1.85
C SER A 120 1.51 -17.22 1.34
N GLU A 121 2.51 -16.94 2.15
CA GLU A 121 3.90 -17.35 1.89
C GLU A 121 4.05 -18.88 1.74
N VAL A 122 3.26 -19.66 2.47
CA VAL A 122 3.24 -21.13 2.37
C VAL A 122 2.81 -21.58 0.96
N HIS A 123 1.73 -20.99 0.43
CA HIS A 123 1.26 -21.30 -0.93
C HIS A 123 2.29 -20.91 -1.99
N MET A 124 2.91 -19.74 -1.87
CA MET A 124 3.98 -19.30 -2.76
C MET A 124 5.16 -20.27 -2.74
N ASN A 125 5.62 -20.67 -1.55
CA ASN A 125 6.76 -21.56 -1.38
C ASN A 125 6.46 -22.97 -1.93
N HIS A 126 5.23 -23.47 -1.75
CA HIS A 126 4.81 -24.73 -2.33
C HIS A 126 4.79 -24.68 -3.86
N PHE A 127 4.26 -23.61 -4.45
CA PHE A 127 4.28 -23.39 -5.90
C PHE A 127 5.70 -23.32 -6.46
N GLU A 128 6.58 -22.56 -5.80
CA GLU A 128 7.98 -22.45 -6.19
C GLU A 128 8.71 -23.79 -6.07
N LYS A 129 8.43 -24.57 -5.03
CA LYS A 129 8.99 -25.92 -4.86
C LYS A 129 8.61 -26.83 -6.03
N LYS A 130 7.32 -26.88 -6.42
CA LYS A 130 6.88 -27.60 -7.63
C LYS A 130 7.59 -27.08 -8.89
N CYS A 131 7.78 -25.76 -9.01
CA CYS A 131 8.47 -25.17 -10.15
C CYS A 131 9.91 -25.65 -10.30
N ARG A 132 10.64 -25.97 -9.21
CA ARG A 132 12.05 -26.41 -9.29
C ARG A 132 12.23 -27.67 -10.14
N ASP A 133 11.21 -28.54 -10.18
CA ASP A 133 11.22 -29.75 -11.00
C ASP A 133 10.76 -29.52 -12.46
N CYS A 134 10.45 -28.28 -12.84
CA CYS A 134 10.03 -27.89 -14.19
C CYS A 134 11.22 -27.44 -15.04
N LYS A 135 11.29 -27.88 -16.30
CA LYS A 135 12.30 -27.47 -17.29
C LYS A 135 12.40 -25.94 -17.47
N ARG A 136 11.30 -25.21 -17.26
CA ARG A 136 11.27 -23.74 -17.38
C ARG A 136 11.97 -23.02 -16.24
N PHE A 137 12.10 -23.64 -15.06
CA PHE A 137 12.66 -22.98 -13.88
C PHE A 137 14.12 -22.58 -14.08
N GLY A 138 14.96 -23.48 -14.59
CA GLY A 138 16.36 -23.18 -14.91
C GLY A 138 16.56 -22.14 -16.03
N ARG A 139 15.50 -21.75 -16.75
CA ARG A 139 15.52 -20.74 -17.82
C ARG A 139 14.84 -19.43 -17.40
N ASN A 140 14.84 -19.09 -16.11
CA ASN A 140 14.17 -17.91 -15.56
C ASN A 140 12.68 -17.87 -15.92
N CYS A 141 11.92 -18.88 -15.45
CA CYS A 141 10.49 -19.02 -15.72
C CYS A 141 9.73 -17.70 -15.49
N SER A 142 9.31 -17.06 -16.59
CA SER A 142 8.60 -15.78 -16.54
C SER A 142 7.26 -15.89 -15.81
N ILE A 143 6.59 -17.04 -15.91
CA ILE A 143 5.33 -17.32 -15.21
C ILE A 143 5.52 -17.24 -13.69
N LEU A 144 6.55 -17.91 -13.15
CA LEU A 144 6.87 -17.88 -11.72
C LEU A 144 7.24 -16.47 -11.26
N LYS A 145 8.08 -15.77 -12.04
CA LYS A 145 8.48 -14.39 -11.73
C LYS A 145 7.26 -13.46 -11.64
N LYS A 146 6.41 -13.47 -12.67
CA LYS A 146 5.19 -12.65 -12.74
C LYS A 146 4.19 -13.00 -11.62
N ALA A 147 4.07 -14.27 -11.26
CA ALA A 147 3.20 -14.71 -10.16
C ALA A 147 3.67 -14.15 -8.80
N LYS A 148 4.99 -14.17 -8.54
CA LYS A 148 5.58 -13.55 -7.34
C LYS A 148 5.43 -12.03 -7.31
N GLU A 149 5.42 -11.38 -8.48
CA GLU A 149 5.12 -9.94 -8.62
C GLU A 149 3.64 -9.59 -8.42
N GLY A 150 2.74 -10.58 -8.30
CA GLY A 150 1.29 -10.34 -8.14
C GLY A 150 0.52 -10.21 -9.45
N ARG A 151 1.09 -10.62 -10.58
CA ARG A 151 0.39 -10.61 -11.88
C ARG A 151 -0.44 -11.88 -12.05
N ILE A 152 -1.75 -11.71 -12.13
CA ILE A 152 -2.70 -12.77 -12.49
C ILE A 152 -2.42 -13.20 -13.94
N GLN A 153 -2.42 -14.51 -14.17
CA GLN A 153 -2.02 -15.15 -15.41
C GLN A 153 -2.97 -16.31 -15.69
N GLU A 154 -3.41 -16.47 -16.93
CA GLU A 154 -4.30 -17.57 -17.35
C GLU A 154 -3.67 -18.95 -17.18
N GLU A 155 -2.33 -19.02 -17.14
CA GLU A 155 -1.62 -20.27 -16.97
C GLU A 155 -1.69 -20.84 -15.56
N ILE A 156 -2.10 -20.05 -14.56
CA ILE A 156 -2.20 -20.45 -13.16
C ILE A 156 -3.67 -20.43 -12.74
N ASN A 157 -4.19 -21.59 -12.31
CA ASN A 157 -5.56 -21.68 -11.80
C ASN A 157 -5.66 -21.25 -10.32
N ASP A 158 -6.88 -21.24 -9.78
CA ASP A 158 -7.17 -20.84 -8.39
C ASP A 158 -6.55 -21.76 -7.32
N GLU A 159 -6.21 -23.00 -7.69
CA GLU A 159 -5.50 -23.96 -6.85
C GLU A 159 -3.96 -23.80 -6.92
N PHE A 160 -3.49 -22.74 -7.58
CA PHE A 160 -2.09 -22.46 -7.83
C PHE A 160 -1.38 -23.57 -8.61
N GLU A 161 -2.02 -24.09 -9.65
CA GLU A 161 -1.45 -25.07 -10.58
C GLU A 161 -1.13 -24.43 -11.92
N CYS A 162 0.06 -24.72 -12.46
CA CYS A 162 0.54 -24.15 -13.71
C CYS A 162 0.25 -25.10 -14.89
N SER A 163 -0.63 -24.70 -15.81
CA SER A 163 -0.97 -25.47 -17.03
C SER A 163 0.21 -25.64 -18.00
N LYS A 164 1.26 -24.81 -17.88
CA LYS A 164 2.50 -24.90 -18.68
C LYS A 164 3.64 -25.65 -17.96
N TYR A 165 3.34 -26.34 -16.86
CA TYR A 165 4.30 -27.18 -16.16
C TYR A 165 4.84 -28.28 -17.09
N ASN A 166 6.16 -28.46 -17.11
CA ASN A 166 6.83 -29.47 -17.92
C ASN A 166 7.98 -30.07 -17.11
N PRO A 167 7.81 -31.29 -16.55
CA PRO A 167 8.79 -31.88 -15.65
C PRO A 167 10.12 -32.14 -16.36
N ILE A 168 11.21 -32.06 -15.62
CA ILE A 168 12.52 -32.56 -16.04
C ILE A 168 12.39 -34.10 -16.08
N ASN A 169 12.49 -34.70 -17.27
CA ASN A 169 12.56 -36.16 -17.36
C ASN A 169 13.84 -36.58 -16.63
N LYS A 170 13.69 -37.36 -15.55
CA LYS A 170 14.83 -38.00 -14.89
C LYS A 170 15.38 -39.12 -15.75
#